data_AF-A0A352QNE8-F1
#
_entry.id   AF-A0A352QNE8-F1
#
_cell.length_a   1.000
_cell.length_b   1.000
_cell.length_c   1.000
_cell.angle_alpha   90.00
_cell.angle_beta   90.00
_cell.angle_gamma   90.00
#
_symmetry.space_group_name_H-M   'P 1'
#
loop_
_entity.id
_entity.type
_entity.pdbx_description
1 polymer ?
#
loop_
_entity_poly.entity_id
_entity_poly.type
_entity_poly.pdbx_seq_one_letter_code
_entity_poly.pdbx_strand_id
1 'polypeptide(L)' 'NREWFRSRAEAKVLIERWRQFYNEQRPHSAHRYKAPATVRRAWLEADNIHPGLTG' A
#
# COMPACT_ATOMS: atom_id res chain seq x y z
N ASN A 1 0.99 -15.95 22.35
CA ASN A 1 0.52 -14.71 23.00
C ASN A 1 -0.78 -14.31 22.32
N ARG A 2 -1.93 -14.36 23.01
CA ARG A 2 -3.26 -14.08 22.41
C ARG A 2 -3.71 -12.69 22.84
N GLU A 3 -3.26 -11.67 22.11
CA GLU A 3 -3.83 -10.34 22.24
C GLU A 3 -5.17 -10.32 21.51
N TRP A 4 -6.26 -10.30 22.28
CA TRP A 4 -7.61 -10.13 21.75
C TRP A 4 -7.95 -8.64 21.74
N PHE A 5 -8.61 -8.19 20.67
CA PHE A 5 -9.20 -6.85 20.66
C PHE A 5 -10.28 -6.75 21.74
N ARG A 6 -10.26 -5.67 22.50
CA ARG A 6 -11.22 -5.36 23.57
C ARG A 6 -12.58 -4.93 23.00
N SER A 7 -12.64 -4.50 21.74
CA SER A 7 -13.90 -4.19 21.04
C SER A 7 -13.75 -4.21 19.50
N ARG A 8 -14.88 -4.28 18.79
CA ARG A 8 -14.92 -4.13 17.32
C ARG A 8 -14.41 -2.76 16.86
N ALA A 9 -14.65 -1.71 17.65
CA ALA A 9 -14.19 -0.36 17.35
C ALA A 9 -12.67 -0.26 17.43
N GLU A 10 -12.06 -0.82 18.48
CA GLU A 10 -10.61 -0.89 18.64
C GLU A 10 -9.97 -1.71 17.50
N ALA A 11 -10.55 -2.86 17.17
CA ALA A 11 -10.09 -3.69 16.06
C ALA A 11 -10.06 -2.91 14.73
N LYS A 12 -11.14 -2.16 14.43
CA LYS A 12 -11.23 -1.37 13.20
C LYS A 12 -10.13 -0.31 13.14
N VAL A 13 -9.92 0.43 14.23
CA VAL A 13 -8.89 1.48 14.29
C VAL A 13 -7.48 0.89 14.10
N LEU A 14 -7.17 -0.21 14.77
CA LEU A 14 -5.85 -0.84 14.70
C LEU A 14 -5.58 -1.44 13.31
N ILE A 15 -6.56 -2.12 12.71
CA ILE A 15 -6.44 -2.66 11.36
C ILE A 15 -6.22 -1.53 10.34
N GLU A 16 -6.98 -0.44 10.44
CA GLU A 16 -6.83 0.69 9.51
C GLU A 16 -5.47 1.38 9.65
N ARG A 17 -5.02 1.62 10.88
CA ARG A 17 -3.68 2.14 11.14
C ARG A 17 -2.59 1.22 10.57
N TRP A 18 -2.73 -0.09 10.77
CA TRP A 18 -1.78 -1.06 10.26
C TRP A 18 -1.77 -1.11 8.74
N ARG A 19 -2.94 -1.05 8.10
CA ARG A 19 -3.09 -1.01 6.64
C ARG A 19 -2.38 0.20 6.03
N GLN A 20 -2.54 1.38 6.62
CA GLN A 20 -1.86 2.60 6.18
C GLN A 20 -0.34 2.46 6.31
N PHE A 21 0.14 2.07 7.49
CA PHE A 21 1.57 1.85 7.74
C PHE A 21 2.18 0.86 6.74
N TYR A 22 1.53 -0.29 6.54
CA TYR A 22 2.00 -1.33 5.64
C TYR A 22 2.12 -0.82 4.19
N ASN A 23 1.08 -0.14 3.71
CA ASN A 23 1.06 0.36 2.34
C ASN A 23 2.07 1.46 2.07
N GLU A 24 2.36 2.31 3.06
CA GLU A 24 3.21 3.49 2.88
C GLU A 24 4.68 3.23 3.18
N GLN A 25 4.97 2.43 4.21
CA GLN A 25 6.29 2.41 4.81
C GLN A 25 7.02 1.09 4.67
N ARG A 26 6.32 -0.02 4.47
CA ARG A 26 6.93 -1.35 4.57
C ARG A 26 7.69 -1.69 3.28
N PRO A 27 9.03 -1.72 3.29
CA PRO A 27 9.78 -2.13 2.11
C PRO A 27 9.63 -3.65 1.94
N HIS A 28 9.22 -4.08 0.75
CA HIS A 28 9.11 -5.50 0.43
C HIS A 28 10.19 -5.89 -0.58
N SER A 29 10.94 -6.96 -0.29
CA SER A 29 11.96 -7.52 -1.20
C SER A 29 11.38 -7.88 -2.57
N ALA A 30 10.13 -8.36 -2.61
CA ALA A 30 9.37 -8.62 -3.83
C ALA A 30 9.20 -7.38 -4.74
N HIS A 31 9.25 -6.17 -4.18
CA HIS A 31 9.10 -4.91 -4.89
C HIS A 31 10.40 -4.10 -4.93
N ARG A 32 11.56 -4.79 -4.91
CA ARG A 32 12.91 -4.15 -4.84
C ARG A 32 13.03 -3.17 -3.67
N TYR A 33 12.50 -3.53 -2.51
CA TYR A 33 12.47 -2.70 -1.30
C TYR A 33 11.63 -1.42 -1.40
N LYS A 34 10.75 -1.32 -2.39
CA LYS A 34 9.78 -0.23 -2.46
C LYS A 34 8.53 -0.55 -1.64
N ALA A 35 7.94 0.49 -1.05
CA ALA A 35 6.64 0.40 -0.41
C ALA A 35 5.53 0.16 -1.46
N PRO A 36 4.45 -0.56 -1.11
CA PRO A 36 3.33 -0.83 -2.02
C PRO A 36 2.72 0.42 -2.67
N ALA A 37 2.60 1.53 -1.93
CA ALA A 37 2.08 2.79 -2.46
C ALA A 37 2.96 3.37 -3.58
N THR A 38 4.29 3.25 -3.46
CA THR A 38 5.24 3.70 -4.49
C THR A 38 5.09 2.89 -5.77
N VAL A 39 4.91 1.57 -5.62
CA VAL A 39 4.65 0.68 -6.76
C VAL A 39 3.36 1.10 -7.44
N ARG A 40 2.25 1.22 -6.70
CA ARG A 40 0.94 1.65 -7.24
C ARG A 40 1.02 2.98 -7.99
N ARG A 41 1.73 3.98 -7.45
CA ARG A 41 1.93 5.27 -8.11
C ARG A 41 2.67 5.10 -9.44
N ALA A 42 3.74 4.31 -9.48
CA ALA A 42 4.49 4.05 -10.71
C ALA A 42 3.63 3.37 -11.79
N TRP A 43 2.70 2.48 -11.41
CA TRP A 43 1.74 1.90 -12.36
C TRP A 43 0.79 2.94 -12.96
N LEU A 44 0.21 3.82 -12.13
CA LEU A 44 -0.66 4.89 -12.61
C LEU A 44 0.07 5.86 -13.54
N GLU A 45 1.32 6.22 -13.22
CA GLU A 45 2.15 7.05 -14.09
C GLU A 45 2.44 6.37 -15.43
N ALA A 46 2.73 5.07 -15.44
CA ALA A 46 2.99 4.29 -16.66
C ALA A 46 1.76 4.17 -17.56
N ASP A 47 0.57 3.96 -16.99
CA ASP A 47 -0.70 3.95 -17.72
C ASP A 47 -1.05 5.34 -18.28
N ASN A 48 -0.51 6.42 -17.68
CA ASN A 48 -0.70 7.80 -18.14
C ASN A 48 0.34 8.24 -19.20
N ILE A 49 1.25 7.37 -19.67
CA ILE A 49 2.21 7.71 -20.75
C ILE A 49 1.54 7.64 -22.14
N HIS A 50 0.98 8.79 -22.53
CA HIS A 50 0.85 9.45 -23.84
C HIS A 50 0.18 8.76 -25.07
N PRO A 51 -0.93 9.33 -25.61
CA PRO A 51 -1.52 8.96 -26.92
C PRO A 51 -0.72 9.48 -28.14
N GLY A 52 0.59 9.72 -28.00
CA GLY A 52 1.44 10.38 -29.00
C GLY A 52 2.38 9.46 -29.79
N LEU A 53 2.28 8.13 -29.61
CA LEU A 53 3.13 7.15 -30.33
C LEU A 53 2.35 6.23 -31.27
N THR A 54 1.10 6.57 -31.59
CA THR A 54 0.40 6.05 -32.77
C THR A 54 0.46 7.11 -33.87
N GLY A 55 1.53 7.06 -34.66
CA GLY A 55 1.74 7.79 -35.89
C GLY A 55 2.60 6.95 -36.82
#